data_AF-A0A3B9VQD9-F1
#
_entry.id   AF-A0A3B9VQD9-F1
#
_cell.length_a   1.000
_cell.length_b   1.000
_cell.length_c   1.000
_cell.angle_alpha   90.00
_cell.angle_beta   90.00
_cell.angle_gamma   90.00
#
_symmetry.space_group_name_H-M   'P 1'
#
loop_
_entity.id
_entity.type
_entity.pdbx_description
1 polymer ?
#
loop_
_entity_poly.entity_id
_entity_poly.type
_entity_poly.pdbx_seq_one_letter_code
_entity_poly.pdbx_strand_id
1 'polypeptide(L)' 'SISKVAGTEIYAKVLDYGTELLGMYGVLEPGSEQAELQGNFLKMRLFATSGPILAGTNEIQKNIIAQRGLNLPRAPRR' A
#
# COMPACT_ATOMS: atom_id res chain seq x y z
N SER A 1 -5.99 -12.27 -0.93
CA SER A 1 -5.76 -13.04 0.31
C SER A 1 -5.53 -12.07 1.45
N ILE A 2 -5.52 -12.56 2.70
CA ILE A 2 -5.21 -11.76 3.90
C ILE A 2 -3.84 -11.08 3.73
N SER A 3 -2.83 -11.85 3.32
CA SER A 3 -1.46 -11.34 3.15
C SER A 3 -1.36 -10.21 2.14
N LYS A 4 -2.14 -10.23 1.04
CA LYS A 4 -2.15 -9.12 0.06
C LYS A 4 -2.73 -7.85 0.65
N VAL A 5 -3.89 -7.95 1.30
CA VAL A 5 -4.57 -6.79 1.91
C VAL A 5 -3.67 -6.18 2.98
N ALA A 6 -3.22 -7.01 3.93
CA ALA A 6 -2.34 -6.56 5.01
C ALA A 6 -1.02 -6.00 4.46
N GLY A 7 -0.38 -6.71 3.52
CA GLY A 7 0.89 -6.28 2.94
C GLY A 7 0.78 -4.93 2.23
N THR A 8 -0.24 -4.73 1.40
CA THR A 8 -0.41 -3.45 0.67
C THR A 8 -0.77 -2.28 1.59
N GLU A 9 -1.62 -2.50 2.60
CA GLU A 9 -2.01 -1.46 3.55
C GLU A 9 -0.87 -1.10 4.52
N ILE A 10 -0.13 -2.10 5.02
CA ILE A 10 1.04 -1.87 5.90
C ILE A 10 2.16 -1.20 5.11
N TYR A 11 2.42 -1.64 3.88
CA TYR A 11 3.48 -1.07 3.05
C TYR A 11 3.26 0.42 2.79
N ALA A 12 2.03 0.83 2.45
CA ALA A 12 1.69 2.25 2.30
C ALA A 12 1.95 3.05 3.59
N LYS A 13 1.52 2.52 4.76
CA LYS A 13 1.74 3.18 6.05
C LYS A 13 3.21 3.33 6.43
N VAL A 14 4.01 2.30 6.17
CA VAL A 14 5.47 2.35 6.42
C VAL A 14 6.11 3.42 5.53
N LEU A 15 5.66 3.55 4.28
CA LEU A 15 6.17 4.55 3.36
C LEU A 15 5.71 5.97 3.71
N ASP A 16 4.46 6.14 4.17
CA ASP A 16 3.99 7.40 4.75
C ASP A 16 4.85 7.81 5.94
N TYR A 17 5.03 6.90 6.90
CA TYR A 17 5.85 7.13 8.09
C TYR A 17 7.30 7.46 7.76
N GLY A 18 7.93 6.73 6.84
CA GLY A 18 9.30 7.02 6.44
C GLY A 18 9.45 8.34 5.69
N THR A 19 8.45 8.73 4.89
CA THR A 19 8.43 10.05 4.24
C THR A 19 8.33 11.16 5.29
N GLU A 20 7.49 10.99 6.31
CA GLU A 20 7.34 11.93 7.43
C GLU A 20 8.62 12.01 8.28
N LEU A 21 9.23 10.87 8.60
CA LEU A 21 10.46 10.78 9.38
C LEU A 21 11.64 11.51 8.72
N LEU A 22 11.73 11.46 7.39
CA LEU A 22 12.75 12.16 6.61
C LEU A 22 12.44 13.66 6.41
N GLY A 23 11.27 14.13 6.85
CA GLY A 23 10.85 15.52 6.74
C GLY A 23 10.91 16.04 5.29
N MET A 24 11.51 17.21 5.10
CA MET A 24 11.64 17.84 3.77
C MET A 24 12.42 16.98 2.76
N TYR A 25 13.34 16.13 3.21
CA TYR A 25 14.13 15.27 2.32
C TYR A 25 13.35 14.04 1.85
N GLY A 26 12.28 13.66 2.57
CA GLY A 26 11.45 12.50 2.26
C GLY A 26 10.68 12.62 0.94
N VAL A 27 10.50 13.84 0.44
CA VAL A 27 9.78 14.16 -0.81
C VAL A 27 10.71 14.48 -1.99
N LEU A 28 12.02 14.16 -1.87
CA LEU A 28 12.97 14.34 -2.97
C LEU A 28 12.99 13.12 -3.90
N GLU A 29 13.02 13.38 -5.20
CA GLU A 29 13.13 12.33 -6.21
C GLU A 29 14.53 11.68 -6.22
N PRO A 30 14.63 10.39 -6.58
CA PRO A 30 15.91 9.74 -6.81
C PRO A 30 16.80 10.53 -7.77
N GLY A 31 18.05 10.74 -7.38
CA GLY A 31 19.02 11.54 -8.15
C GLY A 31 19.13 13.00 -7.70
N SER A 32 18.26 13.48 -6.81
CA SER A 32 18.45 14.78 -6.15
C SER A 32 19.67 14.73 -5.23
N GLU A 33 20.48 15.80 -5.22
CA GLU A 33 21.73 15.87 -4.44
C GLU A 33 21.52 15.62 -2.94
N GLN A 34 20.39 16.08 -2.39
CA GLN A 34 20.04 15.96 -0.99
C GLN A 34 19.10 14.77 -0.68
N ALA A 35 18.85 13.88 -1.64
CA ALA A 35 17.94 12.76 -1.43
C ALA A 35 18.54 11.73 -0.46
N GLU A 36 17.97 11.67 0.74
CA GLU A 36 18.29 10.60 1.68
C GLU A 36 17.75 9.25 1.19
N LEU A 37 18.46 8.17 1.54
CA LEU A 37 18.09 6.80 1.17
C LEU A 37 17.78 6.64 -0.33
N GLN A 38 18.50 7.41 -1.17
CA GLN A 38 18.37 7.44 -2.64
C GLN A 38 16.99 7.88 -3.14
N GLY A 39 16.19 8.61 -2.34
CA GLY A 39 14.83 9.03 -2.71
C GLY A 39 13.85 7.86 -2.81
N ASN A 40 14.20 6.71 -2.22
CA ASN A 40 13.41 5.48 -2.35
C ASN A 40 12.04 5.58 -1.67
N PHE A 41 11.92 6.31 -0.55
CA PHE A 41 10.64 6.45 0.15
C PHE A 41 9.59 7.13 -0.73
N LEU A 42 9.89 8.27 -1.34
CA LEU A 42 8.99 8.92 -2.30
C LEU A 42 8.66 7.99 -3.48
N LYS A 43 9.68 7.44 -4.14
CA LYS A 43 9.50 6.57 -5.32
C LYS A 43 8.57 5.41 -5.02
N MET A 44 8.83 4.71 -3.91
CA MET A 44 8.03 3.56 -3.49
C MET A 44 6.65 4.00 -3.02
N ARG A 45 6.52 5.16 -2.37
CA ARG A 45 5.23 5.69 -1.93
C ARG A 45 4.31 6.01 -3.10
N LEU A 46 4.85 6.58 -4.16
CA LEU A 46 4.12 6.82 -5.41
C LEU A 46 3.65 5.50 -6.02
N PHE A 47 4.54 4.51 -6.10
CA PHE A 47 4.18 3.17 -6.60
C PHE A 47 3.13 2.46 -5.72
N ALA A 48 3.25 2.56 -4.40
CA ALA A 48 2.37 1.92 -3.42
C ALA A 48 0.90 2.34 -3.56
N THR A 49 0.63 3.50 -4.16
CA THR A 49 -0.73 3.95 -4.52
C THR A 49 -1.47 2.94 -5.40
N SER A 50 -0.74 2.18 -6.23
CA SER A 50 -1.33 1.11 -7.04
C SER A 50 -1.68 -0.14 -6.23
N GLY A 51 -1.05 -0.36 -5.07
CA GLY A 51 -1.15 -1.59 -4.27
C GLY A 51 -2.59 -2.02 -3.98
N PRO A 52 -3.48 -1.13 -3.50
CA PRO A 52 -4.86 -1.47 -3.20
C PRO A 52 -5.66 -1.98 -4.40
N ILE A 53 -5.33 -1.60 -5.64
CA ILE A 53 -6.10 -1.95 -6.85
C ILE A 53 -5.40 -2.98 -7.74
N LEU A 54 -4.07 -3.04 -7.70
CA LEU A 54 -3.26 -3.94 -8.50
C LEU A 54 -3.47 -5.40 -8.08
N ALA A 55 -3.53 -6.30 -9.08
CA ALA A 55 -3.70 -7.75 -8.89
C ALA A 55 -4.94 -8.13 -8.06
N GLY A 56 -6.04 -7.41 -8.27
CA GLY A 56 -7.31 -7.59 -7.58
C GLY A 56 -7.42 -6.66 -6.38
N THR A 57 -8.50 -5.88 -6.37
CA THR A 57 -8.65 -4.80 -5.40
C THR A 57 -8.80 -5.32 -3.96
N ASN A 58 -8.40 -4.52 -2.97
CA ASN A 58 -8.49 -4.92 -1.57
C ASN A 58 -9.93 -5.20 -1.14
N GLU A 59 -10.92 -4.56 -1.74
CA GLU A 59 -12.35 -4.81 -1.52
C GLU A 59 -12.74 -6.23 -1.99
N ILE A 60 -12.29 -6.62 -3.19
CA ILE A 60 -12.52 -7.99 -3.70
C ILE A 60 -11.78 -9.00 -2.82
N GLN A 61 -10.57 -8.70 -2.38
CA GLN A 61 -9.83 -9.59 -1.48
C GLN A 61 -10.50 -9.73 -0.11
N LYS A 62 -11.05 -8.64 0.46
CA LYS A 62 -11.85 -8.67 1.69
C LYS A 62 -13.11 -9.53 1.53
N ASN A 63 -13.79 -9.46 0.40
CA ASN A 63 -14.92 -10.34 0.08
C ASN A 63 -14.50 -11.82 -0.01
N ILE A 64 -13.34 -12.12 -0.60
CA ILE A 64 -12.80 -13.49 -0.65
C ILE A 64 -12.49 -13.99 0.76
N ILE A 65 -11.89 -13.16 1.61
CA ILE A 65 -11.57 -13.50 3.01
C ILE A 65 -12.87 -13.78 3.79
N ALA A 66 -13.88 -12.92 3.65
CA ALA A 66 -15.18 -13.12 4.29
C ALA A 66 -15.84 -14.45 3.88
N GLN A 67 -15.92 -14.72 2.57
CA GLN A 67 -16.61 -15.92 2.07
C GLN A 67 -15.82 -17.21 2.29
N ARG A 68 -14.51 -17.21 2.00
CA ARG A 68 -13.70 -18.44 2.03
C ARG A 68 -12.97 -18.66 3.35
N GLY A 69 -12.67 -17.59 4.08
CA GLY A 69 -12.00 -17.66 5.37
C GLY A 69 -12.97 -17.73 6.54
N LEU A 70 -14.11 -17.04 6.45
CA LEU A 70 -15.07 -16.90 7.55
C LEU A 70 -16.45 -17.50 7.23
N ASN A 71 -16.64 -18.13 6.06
CA ASN A 71 -17.92 -18.71 5.62
C ASN A 71 -19.10 -17.73 5.63
N LEU A 72 -18.85 -16.43 5.46
CA LEU A 72 -19.89 -15.42 5.39
C LEU A 72 -20.64 -15.51 4.04
N PRO A 73 -21.95 -15.20 4.01
CA PRO A 73 -22.71 -15.16 2.77
C PRO A 73 -22.16 -14.08 1.82
N ARG A 74 -22.40 -14.27 0.52
CA ARG A 74 -21.99 -13.29 -0.49
C ARG A 74 -22.71 -11.96 -0.26
N ALA A 75 -21.98 -10.86 -0.37
CA ALA A 75 -22.58 -9.52 -0.30
C ALA A 75 -23.70 -9.37 -1.36
N PRO A 76 -24.83 -8.73 -1.02
CA PRO A 76 -25.94 -8.54 -1.93
C PRO A 76 -25.49 -7.74 -3.17
N ARG A 77 -25.97 -8.15 -4.35
CA ARG A 77 -25.81 -7.35 -5.56
C ARG A 77 -26.76 -6.16 -5.46
N ARG A 78 -26.23 -4.95 -5.56
CA ARG A 78 -27.01 -3.74 -5.83
C ARG A 78 -27.53 -3.79 -7.26
#